data_AF-A0A925Q3P8-F1
#
_entry.id   AF-A0A925Q3P8-F1
#
_cell.length_a   1.000
_cell.length_b   1.000
_cell.length_c   1.000
_cell.angle_alpha   90.00
_cell.angle_beta   90.00
_cell.angle_gamma   90.00
#
_symmetry.space_group_name_H-M   'P 1'
#
loop_
_entity.id
_entity.type
_entity.pdbx_description
1 polymer ?
#
loop_
_entity_poly.entity_id
_entity_poly.type
_entity_poly.pdbx_seq_one_letter_code
_entity_poly.pdbx_strand_id
1 'polypeptide(L)'
;MANPISQIVAVTAMNVRNIPERWASSLVAVVGIGGVTLVLIAVLSIAAGFRQALELSGSKDVAIILRSGSTNEMSSGFGQDQVTIIRDAPGIKKDTKGNPLHSAELYVL
;
A
#
# COMPACT_ATOMS: atom_id res chain seq x y z
N MET A 1 -23.77 -20.96 -45.03
CA MET A 1 -23.39 -19.56 -44.73
C MET A 1 -22.51 -19.59 -43.49
N ALA A 2 -21.24 -19.19 -43.59
CA ALA A 2 -20.33 -19.23 -42.44
C ALA A 2 -20.77 -18.21 -41.38
N ASN A 3 -20.86 -18.65 -40.12
CA ASN A 3 -21.24 -17.80 -39.00
C ASN A 3 -20.15 -16.72 -38.77
N PRO A 4 -20.50 -15.42 -38.64
CA PRO A 4 -19.52 -14.33 -38.40
C PRO A 4 -18.60 -14.59 -37.21
N ILE A 5 -19.06 -15.25 -36.15
CA ILE A 5 -18.22 -15.62 -35.00
C ILE A 5 -17.11 -16.59 -35.42
N SER A 6 -17.42 -17.55 -36.29
CA SER A 6 -16.43 -18.51 -36.81
C SER A 6 -15.37 -17.82 -37.68
N GLN A 7 -15.71 -16.73 -38.36
CA GLN A 7 -14.74 -15.96 -39.16
C GLN A 7 -13.79 -15.16 -38.28
N ILE A 8 -14.31 -14.48 -37.25
CA ILE A 8 -13.49 -13.74 -36.28
C ILE A 8 -12.48 -14.69 -35.62
N VAL A 9 -12.96 -15.84 -35.11
CA VAL A 9 -12.09 -16.83 -34.48
C VAL A 9 -11.04 -17.38 -35.45
N ALA A 10 -11.42 -17.68 -36.70
CA ALA A 10 -10.48 -18.17 -37.70
C ALA A 10 -9.37 -17.17 -38.01
N VAL A 11 -9.71 -15.89 -38.17
CA VAL A 11 -8.73 -14.81 -38.43
C VAL A 11 -7.84 -14.58 -37.22
N THR A 12 -8.39 -14.54 -36.00
CA THR A 12 -7.59 -14.39 -34.77
C THR A 12 -6.65 -15.58 -34.57
N ALA A 13 -7.15 -16.80 -34.75
CA ALA A 13 -6.35 -18.02 -34.62
C ALA A 13 -5.21 -18.08 -35.63
N MET A 14 -5.45 -17.65 -36.88
CA MET A 14 -4.40 -17.52 -37.89
C MET A 14 -3.32 -16.52 -37.45
N ASN A 15 -3.70 -15.36 -36.93
CA ASN A 15 -2.74 -14.36 -36.45
C ASN A 15 -1.92 -14.88 -35.27
N VAL A 16 -2.53 -15.56 -34.30
CA VAL A 16 -1.83 -16.16 -33.15
C VAL A 16 -0.85 -17.23 -33.61
N ARG A 17 -1.26 -18.08 -34.57
CA ARG A 17 -0.40 -19.14 -35.11
C ARG A 17 0.82 -18.60 -35.89
N ASN A 18 0.75 -17.37 -36.38
CA ASN A 18 1.84 -16.71 -37.09
C ASN A 18 2.87 -16.00 -36.17
N ILE A 19 2.62 -15.94 -34.85
CA ILE A 19 3.54 -15.32 -33.88
C ILE A 19 4.93 -16.00 -33.84
N PRO A 20 5.05 -17.35 -33.83
CA PRO A 20 6.36 -18.02 -33.77
C PRO A 20 7.26 -17.70 -34.96
N GLU A 21 6.69 -17.53 -36.16
CA GLU A 21 7.41 -17.16 -37.38
C GLU A 21 8.06 -15.77 -37.28
N ARG A 22 7.56 -14.89 -36.40
CA ARG A 22 8.05 -13.53 -36.17
C ARG A 22 8.44 -13.28 -34.72
N TRP A 23 8.96 -14.31 -34.05
CA TRP A 23 9.20 -14.33 -32.60
C TRP A 23 9.96 -13.11 -32.07
N ALA A 24 10.99 -12.63 -32.77
CA ALA A 24 11.79 -11.48 -32.36
C ALA A 24 10.98 -10.18 -32.32
N SER A 25 10.24 -9.85 -33.38
CA SER A 25 9.41 -8.64 -33.43
C SER A 25 8.26 -8.70 -32.42
N SER A 26 7.65 -9.87 -32.25
CA SER A 26 6.58 -10.06 -31.28
C SER A 26 7.06 -9.91 -29.84
N LEU A 27 8.25 -10.43 -29.51
CA LEU A 27 8.84 -10.28 -28.18
C LEU A 27 9.11 -8.81 -27.84
N VAL A 28 9.70 -8.05 -28.77
CA VAL A 28 9.98 -6.62 -28.57
C VAL A 28 8.69 -5.83 -28.31
N ALA A 29 7.62 -6.11 -29.05
CA ALA A 29 6.33 -5.45 -28.83
C ALA A 29 5.75 -5.75 -27.44
N VAL A 30 5.78 -7.02 -27.02
CA VAL A 30 5.28 -7.44 -25.69
C VAL A 30 6.09 -6.81 -24.57
N VAL A 31 7.43 -6.84 -24.67
CA VAL A 31 8.33 -6.25 -23.68
C VAL A 31 8.18 -4.74 -23.63
N GLY A 32 8.02 -4.07 -24.78
CA GLY A 32 7.81 -2.62 -24.84
C GLY A 32 6.51 -2.19 -24.13
N ILE A 33 5.39 -2.82 -24.47
CA ILE A 33 4.09 -2.51 -23.85
C ILE A 33 4.09 -2.93 -22.37
N GLY A 34 4.62 -4.12 -22.07
CA GLY A 34 4.73 -4.63 -20.70
C GLY A 34 5.60 -3.74 -19.82
N GLY A 35 6.73 -3.26 -20.34
CA GLY A 35 7.65 -2.38 -19.61
C GLY A 35 6.99 -1.07 -19.20
N VAL A 36 6.31 -0.38 -20.12
CA VAL A 36 5.61 0.88 -19.81
C VAL A 36 4.48 0.65 -18.80
N THR A 37 3.72 -0.43 -18.97
CA THR A 37 2.62 -0.77 -18.07
C THR A 37 3.12 -1.09 -16.65
N LEU A 38 4.23 -1.83 -16.54
CA LEU A 38 4.87 -2.16 -15.26
C LEU A 38 5.33 -0.90 -14.52
N VAL A 39 5.93 0.05 -15.22
CA VAL A 39 6.36 1.32 -14.62
C VAL A 39 5.16 2.10 -14.09
N LEU A 40 4.08 2.20 -14.87
CA LEU A 40 2.86 2.87 -14.42
C LEU A 40 2.26 2.19 -13.19
N ILE A 41 2.15 0.85 -13.20
CA ILE A 41 1.65 0.08 -12.05
C ILE A 41 2.53 0.31 -10.81
N ALA A 42 3.86 0.31 -10.96
CA ALA A 42 4.79 0.51 -9.86
C ALA A 42 4.60 1.88 -9.21
N VAL A 43 4.56 2.95 -10.00
CA VAL A 43 4.38 4.32 -9.49
C VAL A 43 3.01 4.49 -8.82
N LEU A 44 1.94 3.96 -9.44
CA LEU A 44 0.60 4.01 -8.84
C LEU A 44 0.52 3.21 -7.53
N SER A 45 1.20 2.07 -7.45
CA SER A 45 1.25 1.25 -6.24
C SER A 45 2.00 1.96 -5.12
N ILE A 46 3.12 2.63 -5.42
CA ILE A 46 3.86 3.45 -4.46
C ILE A 46 2.98 4.61 -3.97
N ALA A 47 2.29 5.31 -4.88
CA ALA A 47 1.39 6.41 -4.52
C ALA A 47 0.24 5.93 -3.62
N ALA A 48 -0.37 4.79 -3.93
CA ALA A 48 -1.42 4.19 -3.11
C ALA A 48 -0.90 3.77 -1.73
N GLY A 49 0.26 3.12 -1.67
CA GLY A 49 0.88 2.71 -0.40
C GLY A 49 1.26 3.92 0.48
N PHE A 50 1.83 4.96 -0.12
CA PHE A 50 2.16 6.19 0.59
C PHE A 50 0.92 6.90 1.13
N ARG A 51 -0.14 6.99 0.33
CA ARG A 51 -1.42 7.55 0.78
C ARG A 51 -2.00 6.77 1.97
N GLN A 52 -1.94 5.45 1.92
CA GLN A 52 -2.43 4.60 3.01
C GLN A 52 -1.61 4.79 4.30
N ALA A 53 -0.28 4.92 4.19
CA ALA A 53 0.58 5.20 5.34
C ALA A 53 0.27 6.56 5.98
N LEU A 54 0.07 7.60 5.17
CA LEU A 54 -0.25 8.95 5.65
C LEU A 54 -1.67 9.07 6.24
N GLU A 55 -2.66 8.39 5.68
CA GLU A 55 -4.02 8.38 6.22
C GLU A 55 -4.07 7.78 7.64
N LEU A 56 -3.21 6.79 7.95
CA LEU A 56 -3.08 6.23 9.29
C LEU A 56 -2.45 7.21 10.28
N SER A 57 -1.36 7.89 9.88
CA SER A 57 -0.67 8.87 10.73
C SER A 57 -1.53 10.11 11.04
N GLY A 58 -2.48 10.47 10.16
CA GLY A 58 -3.39 11.60 10.33
C GLY A 58 -4.79 11.25 10.82
N SER A 59 -5.03 10.02 11.29
CA SER A 59 -6.36 9.60 11.71
C SER A 59 -6.88 10.45 12.87
N LYS A 60 -8.13 10.93 12.75
CA LYS A 60 -8.80 11.75 13.79
C LYS A 60 -8.99 11.00 15.12
N ASP A 61 -8.89 9.68 15.09
CA ASP A 61 -9.05 8.80 16.25
C ASP A 61 -7.71 8.48 16.94
N VAL A 62 -6.60 9.03 16.46
CA VAL A 62 -5.26 8.84 17.03
C VAL A 62 -4.78 10.14 17.64
N ALA A 63 -4.40 10.09 18.92
CA ALA A 63 -3.80 11.21 19.63
C ALA A 63 -2.33 10.92 19.90
N ILE A 64 -1.46 11.90 19.62
CA ILE A 64 -0.04 11.87 19.99
C ILE A 64 0.14 12.64 21.29
N ILE A 65 0.76 12.01 22.28
CA ILE A 65 1.01 12.60 23.60
C ILE A 65 2.51 12.84 23.74
N LEU A 66 2.88 14.10 23.97
CA LEU A 66 4.27 14.52 24.18
C LEU A 66 4.47 15.01 25.61
N ARG A 67 5.66 14.78 26.16
CA ARG A 67 6.04 15.31 27.48
C ARG A 67 6.04 16.84 27.42
N SER A 68 5.53 17.48 28.46
CA SER A 68 5.56 18.94 28.58
C SER A 68 6.99 19.50 28.38
N GLY A 69 7.11 20.52 27.54
CA GLY A 69 8.38 21.15 27.15
C GLY A 69 9.14 20.46 26.01
N SER A 70 8.64 19.33 25.48
CA SER A 70 9.17 18.72 24.26
C SER A 70 8.59 19.40 23.01
N THR A 71 9.42 19.54 21.97
CA THR A 71 9.01 20.09 20.66
C THR A 71 8.80 19.01 19.60
N ASN A 72 9.21 17.77 19.87
CA ASN A 72 9.12 16.63 18.95
C ASN A 72 9.19 15.29 19.70
N GLU A 73 8.72 14.20 19.08
CA GLU A 73 8.75 12.84 19.66
C GLU A 73 10.15 12.44 20.16
N MET A 74 11.20 12.87 19.45
CA MET A 74 12.60 12.56 19.76
C MET A 74 13.07 13.12 21.12
N SER A 75 12.51 14.24 21.57
CA SER A 75 12.82 14.87 22.87
C SER A 75 11.78 14.53 23.96
N SER A 76 10.80 13.69 23.62
CA SER A 76 9.68 13.31 24.47
C SER A 76 9.87 11.89 25.02
N GLY A 77 10.51 11.77 26.17
CA GLY A 77 10.60 10.51 26.92
C GLY A 77 9.53 10.38 28.01
N PHE A 78 8.91 9.21 28.10
CA PHE A 78 8.05 8.80 29.22
C PHE A 78 8.58 7.54 29.91
N GLY A 79 8.48 7.50 31.23
CA GLY A 79 8.71 6.29 32.03
C GLY A 79 7.55 5.29 31.90
N GLN A 80 7.79 4.02 32.25
CA GLN A 80 6.77 2.96 32.16
C GLN A 80 5.56 3.21 33.07
N ASP A 81 5.79 3.81 34.24
CA ASP A 81 4.77 4.26 35.19
C ASP A 81 3.86 5.32 34.56
N GLN A 82 4.44 6.31 33.89
CA GLN A 82 3.72 7.37 33.19
C GLN A 82 2.90 6.83 32.01
N VAL A 83 3.48 5.93 31.22
CA VAL A 83 2.77 5.23 30.14
C VAL A 83 1.56 4.47 30.67
N THR A 84 1.69 3.81 31.84
CA THR A 84 0.58 3.07 32.46
C THR A 84 -0.58 4.00 32.83
N ILE A 85 -0.28 5.16 33.44
CA ILE A 85 -1.28 6.17 33.78
C ILE A 85 -1.97 6.70 32.53
N ILE A 86 -1.19 7.03 31.49
CA ILE A 86 -1.71 7.54 30.22
C ILE A 86 -2.63 6.51 29.57
N ARG A 87 -2.22 5.25 29.53
CA ARG A 87 -2.98 4.14 28.92
C ARG A 87 -4.34 3.93 29.57
N ASP A 88 -4.45 4.18 30.88
CA ASP A 88 -5.68 3.96 31.64
C ASP A 88 -6.59 5.21 31.66
N ALA A 89 -6.22 6.27 30.92
CA ALA A 89 -7.01 7.50 30.81
C ALA A 89 -8.39 7.27 30.14
N PRO A 90 -9.42 8.03 30.54
CA PRO A 90 -10.74 7.94 29.95
C PRO A 90 -10.72 8.39 28.48
N GLY A 91 -11.47 7.68 27.62
CA GLY A 91 -11.60 7.99 26.19
C GLY A 91 -10.70 7.18 25.26
N ILE A 92 -9.76 6.41 25.80
CA ILE A 92 -8.95 5.48 25.01
C ILE A 92 -9.80 4.29 24.57
N LYS A 93 -9.88 4.07 23.26
CA LYS A 93 -10.60 2.95 22.66
C LYS A 93 -9.99 1.63 23.11
N LYS A 94 -10.84 0.63 23.36
CA LYS A 94 -10.42 -0.72 23.75
C LYS A 94 -10.58 -1.70 22.60
N ASP A 95 -9.73 -2.73 22.56
CA ASP A 95 -9.83 -3.85 21.64
C ASP A 95 -10.99 -4.80 22.01
N THR A 96 -11.18 -5.86 21.23
CA THR A 96 -12.19 -6.90 21.47
C THR A 96 -11.93 -7.75 22.73
N LYS A 97 -10.75 -7.66 23.32
CA LYS A 97 -10.35 -8.32 24.57
C LYS A 97 -10.42 -7.38 25.77
N GLY A 98 -10.81 -6.12 25.57
CA GLY A 98 -10.93 -5.10 26.61
C GLY A 98 -9.62 -4.35 26.93
N ASN A 99 -8.54 -4.56 26.17
CA ASN A 99 -7.28 -3.86 26.37
C ASN A 99 -7.32 -2.48 25.72
N PRO A 100 -6.80 -1.43 26.38
CA PRO A 100 -6.67 -0.10 25.77
C PRO A 100 -5.72 -0.12 24.58
N LEU A 101 -6.14 0.47 23.47
CA LEU A 101 -5.32 0.67 22.28
C LEU A 101 -4.30 1.78 22.55
N HIS A 102 -3.02 1.41 22.63
CA HIS A 102 -1.92 2.33 22.88
C HIS A 102 -0.64 1.82 22.20
N SER A 103 0.27 2.74 21.88
CA SER A 103 1.62 2.44 21.39
C SER A 103 2.62 3.21 22.25
N ALA A 104 3.43 2.49 23.02
CA ALA A 104 4.51 3.09 23.80
C ALA A 104 5.78 3.05 22.95
N GLU A 105 6.00 4.11 22.17
CA GLU A 105 7.14 4.18 21.27
C GLU A 105 8.42 4.50 22.04
N LEU A 106 9.44 3.67 21.85
CA LEU A 106 10.77 3.86 22.42
C LEU A 106 11.71 4.34 21.32
N TYR A 107 12.18 5.57 21.44
CA TYR A 107 13.22 6.10 20.59
C TYR A 107 14.59 5.87 21.23
N VAL A 108 15.46 5.09 20.59
CA VAL A 108 16.85 4.85 20.99
C VAL A 108 17.76 5.30 19.85
N LEU A 109 18.81 6.06 20.18
CA LEU A 109 19.86 6.47 19.23
C LEU A 109 20.90 5.36 19.04
#